data_AF-A0A382XWI0-F1
#
_entry.id   AF-A0A382XWI0-F1
#
_cell.length_a   1.000
_cell.length_b   1.000
_cell.length_c   1.000
_cell.angle_alpha   90.00
_cell.angle_beta   90.00
_cell.angle_gamma   90.00
#
_symmetry.space_group_name_H-M   'P 1'
#
loop_
_entity.id
_entity.type
_entity.pdbx_description
1 polymer ?
#
loop_
_entity_poly.entity_id
_entity_poly.type
_entity_poly.pdbx_seq_one_letter_code
_entity_poly.pdbx_strand_id
1 'polypeptide(L)'
;DNWYYTTDEMRAVSVEVSFQETGNSVIVQKKDRAENRKEMYPEKFKSGYVIDGIGNFDFRSAAVRGILDAADIVVTAREDEIQRLAKYIGEWLGEPA
;
A
#
# COMPACT_ATOMS: atom_id res chain seq x y z
N ASP A 1 9.65 3.34 2.53
CA ASP A 1 8.48 4.19 2.84
C ASP A 1 8.61 5.47 2.04
N ASN A 2 7.90 5.56 0.92
CA ASN A 2 7.84 6.76 0.09
C ASN A 2 6.48 7.43 0.30
N TRP A 3 6.48 8.76 0.36
CA TRP A 3 5.30 9.59 0.59
C TRP A 3 5.06 10.50 -0.59
N TYR A 4 3.81 10.56 -1.04
CA TYR A 4 3.32 11.51 -2.03
C TYR A 4 2.27 12.38 -1.34
N TYR A 5 2.38 13.71 -1.45
CA TYR A 5 1.50 14.63 -0.74
C TYR A 5 1.22 15.90 -1.54
N THR A 6 0.05 16.49 -1.30
CA THR A 6 -0.29 17.85 -1.75
C THR A 6 -0.40 18.79 -0.55
N THR A 7 0.09 20.02 -0.70
CA THR A 7 0.06 21.05 0.34
C THR A 7 -1.30 21.72 0.49
N ASP A 8 -2.13 21.69 -0.55
CA ASP A 8 -3.35 22.50 -0.60
C ASP A 8 -4.47 21.90 0.24
N GLU A 9 -4.58 20.57 0.26
CA GLU A 9 -5.60 19.86 1.05
C GLU A 9 -4.99 18.98 2.17
N MET A 10 -3.65 18.96 2.28
CA MET A 10 -2.89 18.09 3.18
C MET A 10 -3.24 16.60 3.01
N ARG A 11 -3.49 16.18 1.77
CA ARG A 11 -3.71 14.77 1.44
C ARG A 11 -2.38 14.08 1.17
N ALA A 12 -2.24 12.85 1.63
CA ALA A 12 -1.05 12.05 1.35
C ALA A 12 -1.38 10.59 1.03
N VAL A 13 -0.54 9.97 0.20
CA VAL A 13 -0.51 8.54 -0.03
C VAL A 13 0.84 7.97 0.37
N SER A 14 0.81 6.94 1.21
CA SER A 14 1.98 6.12 1.51
C SER A 14 2.04 4.93 0.55
N VAL A 15 3.19 4.72 -0.08
CA VAL A 15 3.40 3.57 -0.97
C VAL A 15 4.50 2.67 -0.43
N GLU A 16 4.20 1.37 -0.39
CA GLU A 16 5.09 0.37 0.15
C GLU A 16 5.20 -0.85 -0.76
N VAL A 17 6.43 -1.29 -1.02
CA VAL A 17 6.73 -2.42 -1.92
C VAL A 17 7.26 -3.60 -1.12
N SER A 18 6.80 -4.81 -1.42
CA SER A 18 7.23 -6.08 -0.80
C SER A 18 7.49 -7.16 -1.87
N PHE A 19 8.62 -7.86 -1.76
CA PHE A 19 9.07 -8.88 -2.71
C PHE A 19 9.11 -10.29 -2.09
N GLN A 20 9.18 -11.33 -2.92
CA GLN A 20 9.12 -12.77 -2.55
C GLN A 20 10.07 -13.19 -1.40
N GLU A 21 11.21 -12.52 -1.19
CA GLU A 21 12.16 -12.78 -0.10
C GLU A 21 11.88 -12.04 1.22
N THR A 22 10.74 -11.33 1.31
CA THR A 22 10.39 -10.55 2.52
C THR A 22 9.96 -11.50 3.64
N GLY A 23 10.76 -11.58 4.71
CA GLY A 23 10.46 -12.43 5.88
C GLY A 23 9.16 -12.02 6.60
N ASN A 24 8.51 -12.97 7.29
CA ASN A 24 7.24 -12.75 8.00
C ASN A 24 7.30 -11.62 9.03
N SER A 25 8.43 -11.44 9.72
CA SER A 25 8.63 -10.34 10.67
C SER A 25 8.59 -8.96 10.00
N VAL A 26 9.07 -8.87 8.76
CA VAL A 26 9.02 -7.65 7.98
C VAL A 26 7.57 -7.39 7.58
N ILE A 27 6.84 -8.39 7.08
CA ILE A 27 5.42 -8.22 6.72
C ILE A 27 4.57 -7.73 7.91
N VAL A 28 4.78 -8.29 9.11
CA VAL A 28 4.08 -7.85 10.32
C VAL A 28 4.39 -6.39 10.67
N GLN A 29 5.66 -5.97 10.59
CA GLN A 29 6.01 -4.56 10.82
C GLN A 29 5.37 -3.61 9.79
N LYS A 30 5.25 -4.05 8.53
CA LYS A 30 4.58 -3.25 7.49
C LYS A 30 3.09 -3.09 7.78
N LYS A 31 2.43 -4.17 8.19
CA LYS A 31 1.04 -4.14 8.66
C LYS A 31 0.84 -3.14 9.80
N ASP A 32 1.64 -3.25 10.87
CA ASP A 32 1.55 -2.37 12.03
C ASP A 32 1.74 -0.89 11.64
N ARG A 33 2.64 -0.61 10.69
CA ARG A 33 2.82 0.75 10.16
C ARG A 33 1.62 1.24 9.37
N ALA A 34 0.97 0.40 8.57
CA ALA A 34 -0.26 0.78 7.87
C ALA A 34 -1.41 1.04 8.84
N GLU A 35 -1.61 0.18 9.84
CA GLU A 35 -2.68 0.35 10.85
C GLU A 35 -2.50 1.65 11.63
N ASN A 36 -1.29 1.92 12.14
CA ASN A 36 -0.99 3.18 12.83
C ASN A 36 -1.24 4.41 11.96
N ARG A 37 -0.95 4.33 10.64
CA ARG A 37 -1.20 5.44 9.71
C ARG A 37 -2.69 5.70 9.48
N LYS A 38 -3.49 4.63 9.42
CA LYS A 38 -4.95 4.71 9.27
C LYS A 38 -5.63 5.32 10.49
N GLU A 39 -5.13 5.03 11.69
CA GLU A 39 -5.68 5.56 12.94
C GLU A 39 -5.37 7.05 13.16
N MET A 40 -4.23 7.54 12.67
CA MET A 40 -3.78 8.91 13.00
C MET A 40 -4.54 10.00 12.23
N TYR A 41 -4.90 9.75 10.96
CA TYR A 41 -5.61 10.73 10.10
C TYR A 41 -6.43 10.04 8.98
N PRO A 42 -7.52 9.32 9.32
CA PRO A 42 -8.22 8.42 8.40
C PRO A 42 -8.81 9.10 7.15
N GLU A 43 -9.09 10.41 7.22
CA GLU A 43 -9.78 11.14 6.15
C GLU A 43 -8.82 11.85 5.17
N LYS A 44 -7.55 11.98 5.55
CA LYS A 44 -6.53 12.69 4.75
C LYS A 44 -5.41 11.80 4.23
N PHE A 45 -5.39 10.54 4.67
CA PHE A 45 -4.32 9.60 4.35
C PHE A 45 -4.85 8.34 3.71
N LYS A 46 -4.13 7.91 2.68
CA LYS A 46 -4.35 6.63 2.01
C LYS A 46 -3.06 5.82 1.95
N SER A 47 -3.22 4.52 1.80
CA SER A 47 -2.11 3.57 1.77
C SER A 47 -2.22 2.65 0.56
N GLY A 48 -1.12 2.48 -0.16
CA GLY A 48 -0.99 1.59 -1.31
C GLY A 48 0.15 0.61 -1.12
N TYR A 49 -0.08 -0.65 -1.46
CA TYR A 49 0.92 -1.70 -1.39
C TYR A 49 1.16 -2.33 -2.75
N VAL A 50 2.42 -2.53 -3.11
CA VAL A 50 2.83 -3.32 -4.26
C VAL A 50 3.43 -4.63 -3.75
N ILE A 51 2.89 -5.76 -4.20
CA ILE A 51 3.39 -7.09 -3.83
C ILE A 51 3.83 -7.83 -5.10
N ASP A 52 5.10 -8.23 -5.15
CA ASP A 52 5.67 -8.99 -6.27
C ASP A 52 6.09 -10.41 -5.85
N GLY A 53 5.88 -11.38 -6.73
CA GLY A 53 6.29 -12.78 -6.52
C GLY A 53 5.39 -13.62 -5.61
N ILE A 54 4.07 -13.49 -5.78
CA ILE A 54 3.04 -14.17 -4.96
C ILE A 54 2.87 -15.68 -5.33
N GLY A 55 3.84 -16.29 -6.02
CA GLY A 55 3.69 -17.58 -6.70
C GLY A 55 3.59 -18.86 -5.84
N ASN A 56 3.46 -18.78 -4.51
CA ASN A 56 3.25 -19.97 -3.66
C ASN A 56 2.58 -19.57 -2.33
N PHE A 57 1.26 -19.66 -2.27
CA PHE A 57 0.45 -18.97 -1.24
C PHE A 57 0.07 -19.80 -0.01
N ASP A 58 0.48 -21.06 0.09
CA ASP A 58 0.00 -21.92 1.17
C ASP A 58 0.55 -21.53 2.56
N PHE A 59 1.68 -20.82 2.61
CA PHE A 59 2.34 -20.44 3.87
C PHE A 59 2.25 -18.94 4.25
N ARG A 60 1.66 -18.08 3.40
CA ARG A 60 1.68 -16.60 3.58
C ARG A 60 0.31 -15.92 3.58
N SER A 61 -0.77 -16.70 3.51
CA SER A 61 -2.15 -16.21 3.43
C SER A 61 -2.54 -15.28 4.58
N ALA A 62 -2.13 -15.57 5.82
CA ALA A 62 -2.47 -14.73 6.98
C ALA A 62 -1.76 -13.37 6.98
N ALA A 63 -0.48 -13.34 6.60
CA ALA A 63 0.31 -12.12 6.58
C ALA A 63 -0.12 -11.20 5.43
N VAL A 64 -0.43 -11.78 4.26
CA VAL A 64 -0.99 -11.02 3.14
C VAL A 64 -2.42 -10.57 3.41
N ARG A 65 -3.26 -11.38 4.08
CA ARG A 65 -4.57 -10.93 4.57
C ARG A 65 -4.44 -9.72 5.47
N GLY A 66 -3.47 -9.73 6.40
CA GLY A 66 -3.18 -8.58 7.24
C GLY A 66 -2.85 -7.30 6.46
N ILE A 67 -2.09 -7.40 5.35
CA ILE A 67 -1.85 -6.26 4.46
C ILE A 67 -3.13 -5.83 3.75
N LEU A 68 -3.90 -6.78 3.21
CA LEU A 68 -5.16 -6.51 2.51
C LEU A 68 -6.19 -5.81 3.41
N ASP A 69 -6.25 -6.18 4.69
CA ASP A 69 -7.17 -5.58 5.66
C ASP A 69 -6.72 -4.17 6.10
N ALA A 70 -5.41 -3.92 6.11
CA ALA A 70 -4.81 -2.66 6.57
C ALA A 70 -4.66 -1.60 5.45
N ALA A 71 -4.50 -2.02 4.19
CA ALA A 71 -4.25 -1.16 3.05
C ALA A 71 -5.53 -0.65 2.37
N ASP A 72 -5.49 0.55 1.78
CA ASP A 72 -6.60 1.03 0.94
C ASP A 72 -6.56 0.46 -0.48
N ILE A 73 -5.36 0.16 -0.99
CA ILE A 73 -5.16 -0.54 -2.26
C ILE A 73 -3.95 -1.48 -2.17
N VAL A 74 -4.08 -2.67 -2.74
CA VAL A 74 -2.98 -3.61 -2.95
C VAL A 74 -2.95 -3.99 -4.42
N VAL A 75 -1.77 -3.89 -5.02
CA VAL A 75 -1.53 -4.17 -6.44
C VAL A 75 -0.34 -5.12 -6.59
N THR A 76 -0.23 -5.76 -7.74
CA THR A 76 0.98 -6.52 -8.10
C THR A 76 1.99 -5.65 -8.85
N ALA A 77 3.24 -6.09 -8.99
CA ALA A 77 4.24 -5.41 -9.82
C ALA A 77 4.03 -5.58 -11.34
N ARG A 78 2.87 -6.07 -11.76
CA ARG A 78 2.49 -6.07 -13.18
C ARG A 78 2.18 -4.65 -13.65
N GLU A 79 2.48 -4.36 -14.90
CA GLU A 79 2.33 -3.02 -15.48
C GLU A 79 0.91 -2.45 -15.36
N ASP A 80 -0.11 -3.26 -15.62
CA ASP A 80 -1.53 -2.88 -15.50
C ASP A 80 -1.93 -2.50 -14.06
N GLU A 81 -1.38 -3.22 -13.10
CA GLU A 81 -1.62 -3.02 -11.67
C GLU A 81 -0.84 -1.82 -11.12
N ILE A 82 0.36 -1.55 -11.64
CA ILE A 82 1.10 -0.31 -11.35
C ILE A 82 0.38 0.92 -11.93
N GLN A 83 -0.16 0.85 -13.15
CA GLN A 83 -0.97 1.93 -13.72
C GLN A 83 -2.22 2.20 -12.89
N ARG A 84 -2.88 1.14 -12.39
CA ARG A 84 -4.02 1.25 -11.48
C ARG A 84 -3.64 1.95 -10.16
N LEU A 85 -2.46 1.65 -9.60
CA LEU A 85 -1.95 2.35 -8.42
C LEU A 85 -1.66 3.83 -8.71
N ALA A 86 -1.02 4.14 -9.84
CA ALA A 86 -0.72 5.52 -10.24
C ALA A 86 -2.01 6.35 -10.40
N LYS A 87 -3.02 5.79 -11.08
CA LYS A 87 -4.34 6.41 -11.23
C LYS A 87 -4.99 6.68 -9.86
N TYR A 88 -4.97 5.69 -8.97
CA TYR A 88 -5.50 5.84 -7.62
C TYR A 88 -4.82 6.98 -6.83
N ILE A 89 -3.49 7.09 -6.92
CA ILE A 89 -2.73 8.17 -6.27
C ILE A 89 -3.12 9.53 -6.86
N GLY A 90 -3.17 9.65 -8.19
CA GLY A 90 -3.54 10.89 -8.87
C GLY A 90 -4.95 11.35 -8.50
N GLU A 91 -5.94 10.46 -8.59
CA GLU A 91 -7.33 10.75 -8.21
C GLU A 91 -7.44 11.19 -6.74
N TRP A 92 -6.69 10.58 -5.83
CA TRP A 92 -6.71 10.96 -4.42
C TRP A 92 -6.07 12.33 -4.16
N LEU A 93 -4.94 12.62 -4.80
CA LEU A 93 -4.18 13.86 -4.64
C LEU A 93 -4.76 15.03 -5.45
N GLY A 94 -5.74 14.78 -6.32
CA GLY A 94 -6.35 15.81 -7.17
C GLY A 94 -5.52 16.16 -8.40
N GLU A 95 -4.57 15.31 -8.78
CA GLU A 95 -3.83 15.45 -10.05
C GLU A 95 -4.66 14.84 -11.19
N PRO A 96 -4.74 15.49 -12.38
CA PRO A 96 -5.42 14.92 -13.52
C PRO A 96 -4.72 13.62 -13.99
N ALA A 97 -5.53 12.58 -14.20
CA ALA A 97 -5.11 11.24 -14.61
C ALA A 97 -4.40 11.20 -15.98
#